data_AF-Q2GPC3-F1
#
_entry.id   AF-Q2GPC3-F1
#
_cell.length_a   1.000
_cell.length_b   1.000
_cell.length_c   1.000
_cell.angle_alpha   90.00
_cell.angle_beta   90.00
_cell.angle_gamma   90.00
#
_symmetry.space_group_name_H-M   'P 1'
#
loop_
_entity.id
_entity.type
_entity.pdbx_description
1 polymer ?
#
loop_
_entity_poly.entity_id
_entity_poly.type
_entity_poly.pdbx_seq_one_letter_code
_entity_poly.pdbx_strand_id
1 'polypeptide(L)'
;MASPTTVMLRVFSIVFLFFTSVLANTEKTIFLGPEPVTIPLTHPTLSDLRLHTLTPAPANGTLRTQLPAQFPSPEHPEGTVTWLLLDNLAPHQRYEVRVCWAATQPTAFTLTTFPLSTVWDTPSLITSLHAYTAAQQQLQQPPPKADDSTSSTTTTTSTDSSEEQKEASLLLLRIAAAADYFTTNASLMREVPPVDVDIILDPFLFNAVPRSLVGTACFIVAVAVVAFFVARWAAARIQGLVVASGGGGWEGAVKKRQ
;
A
#
# COMPACT_ATOMS: atom_id res chain seq x y z
N MET A 1 -22.77 -8.09 41.97
CA MET A 1 -21.50 -8.22 41.22
C MET A 1 -21.82 -8.76 39.84
N ALA A 2 -21.45 -8.05 38.76
CA ALA A 2 -21.63 -8.57 37.42
C ALA A 2 -20.66 -9.74 37.19
N SER A 3 -21.11 -10.79 36.50
CA SER A 3 -20.24 -11.89 36.08
C SER A 3 -19.09 -11.36 35.21
N PRO A 4 -17.86 -11.87 35.32
CA PRO A 4 -16.73 -11.47 34.47
C PRO A 4 -17.06 -11.60 32.98
N THR A 5 -17.93 -12.54 32.59
CA THR A 5 -18.40 -12.69 31.21
C THR A 5 -19.26 -11.52 30.74
N THR A 6 -20.12 -10.97 31.61
CA THR A 6 -20.96 -9.81 31.30
C THR A 6 -20.14 -8.53 31.17
N VAL A 7 -19.08 -8.40 31.96
CA VAL A 7 -18.14 -7.27 31.85
C VAL A 7 -17.35 -7.35 30.55
N MET A 8 -16.83 -8.54 30.19
CA MET A 8 -16.13 -8.73 28.92
C MET A 8 -17.03 -8.43 27.72
N LEU A 9 -18.26 -8.93 27.71
CA LEU A 9 -19.20 -8.69 26.61
C LEU A 9 -19.50 -7.19 26.44
N ARG A 10 -19.67 -6.45 27.53
CA ARG A 10 -19.89 -4.98 27.48
C ARG A 10 -18.66 -4.23 26.98
N VAL A 11 -17.46 -4.65 27.39
CA VAL A 11 -16.20 -4.07 26.88
C VAL A 11 -16.07 -4.34 25.38
N PHE A 12 -16.33 -5.57 24.92
CA PHE A 12 -16.30 -5.90 23.50
C PHE A 12 -17.33 -5.11 22.69
N SER A 13 -18.58 -4.98 23.17
CA SER A 13 -19.58 -4.15 22.48
C SER A 13 -19.17 -2.68 22.41
N ILE A 14 -18.57 -2.13 23.47
CA ILE A 14 -18.05 -0.76 23.47
C ILE A 14 -16.90 -0.61 22.48
N VAL A 15 -15.95 -1.56 22.45
CA VAL A 15 -14.86 -1.57 21.47
C VAL A 15 -15.39 -1.64 20.04
N PHE A 16 -16.43 -2.42 19.80
CA PHE A 16 -17.02 -2.52 18.47
C PHE A 16 -17.68 -1.22 17.99
N LEU A 17 -18.21 -0.41 18.90
CA LEU A 17 -18.76 0.91 18.58
C LEU A 17 -17.69 1.92 18.16
N PHE A 18 -16.41 1.65 18.40
CA PHE A 18 -15.28 2.50 18.00
C PHE A 18 -14.68 2.12 16.64
N PHE A 19 -15.18 1.09 15.94
CA PHE A 19 -14.75 0.82 14.57
C PHE A 19 -15.38 1.84 13.61
N THR A 20 -14.62 2.89 13.29
CA THR A 20 -14.95 3.83 12.21
C THR A 20 -14.10 3.54 10.98
N SER A 21 -14.70 3.62 9.78
CA SER A 21 -13.93 3.62 8.54
C SER A 21 -13.06 4.87 8.50
N VAL A 22 -11.74 4.68 8.42
CA VAL A 22 -10.79 5.77 8.21
C VAL A 22 -10.54 5.87 6.71
N LEU A 23 -10.95 6.98 6.12
CA LEU A 23 -10.51 7.35 4.78
C LEU A 23 -9.09 7.91 4.91
N ALA A 24 -8.16 7.33 4.15
CA ALA A 24 -6.80 7.82 4.01
C ALA A 24 -6.54 8.10 2.54
N ASN A 25 -5.52 8.91 2.25
CA ASN A 25 -5.04 9.15 0.88
C ASN A 25 -4.24 7.93 0.40
N THR A 26 -4.95 6.81 0.31
CA THR A 26 -4.46 5.56 -0.21
C THR A 26 -5.57 4.87 -0.97
N GLU A 27 -5.23 4.36 -2.14
CA GLU A 27 -6.09 3.54 -2.97
C GLU A 27 -5.43 2.19 -3.11
N LYS A 28 -6.23 1.12 -3.10
CA LYS A 28 -5.68 -0.22 -3.04
C LYS A 28 -6.51 -1.24 -3.78
N THR A 29 -5.81 -2.23 -4.33
CA THR A 29 -6.43 -3.43 -4.88
C THR A 29 -5.78 -4.68 -4.31
N ILE A 30 -6.57 -5.74 -4.19
CA ILE A 30 -6.15 -7.01 -3.61
C ILE A 30 -6.40 -8.10 -4.64
N PHE A 31 -5.41 -8.97 -4.84
CA PHE A 31 -5.49 -10.07 -5.80
C PHE A 31 -4.74 -11.30 -5.27
N LEU A 32 -4.91 -12.41 -5.97
CA LEU A 32 -4.14 -13.63 -5.76
C LEU A 32 -3.06 -13.72 -6.85
N GLY A 33 -1.88 -14.20 -6.48
CA GLY A 33 -0.84 -14.52 -7.45
C GLY A 33 -1.35 -15.60 -8.42
N PRO A 34 -1.25 -15.37 -9.75
CA PRO A 34 -1.72 -16.33 -10.74
C PRO A 34 -0.81 -17.56 -10.80
N GLU A 35 -1.26 -18.60 -11.49
CA GLU A 35 -0.37 -19.69 -11.87
C GLU A 35 0.76 -19.18 -12.78
N PRO A 36 1.98 -19.73 -12.68
CA PRO A 36 3.08 -19.34 -13.55
C PRO A 36 2.73 -19.61 -15.02
N VAL A 37 3.09 -18.67 -15.88
CA VAL A 37 2.92 -18.81 -17.33
C VAL A 37 4.32 -18.92 -17.95
N THR A 38 4.42 -19.75 -18.99
CA THR A 38 5.63 -19.87 -19.80
C THR A 38 5.79 -18.61 -20.66
N ILE A 39 6.85 -17.85 -20.41
CA ILE A 39 7.16 -16.61 -21.12
C ILE A 39 8.27 -16.91 -22.13
N PRO A 40 8.06 -16.65 -23.42
CA PRO A 40 9.12 -16.76 -24.41
C PRO A 40 10.21 -15.73 -24.12
N LEU A 41 11.46 -16.19 -24.11
CA LEU A 41 12.64 -15.32 -23.98
C LEU A 41 13.13 -14.81 -25.35
N THR A 42 12.50 -15.28 -26.43
CA THR A 42 12.69 -14.78 -27.80
C THR A 42 11.87 -13.52 -28.04
N HIS A 43 12.48 -12.51 -28.67
CA HIS A 43 11.82 -11.24 -28.96
C HIS A 43 10.54 -11.42 -29.80
N PRO A 44 9.50 -10.60 -29.59
CA PRO A 44 9.40 -9.54 -28.58
C PRO A 44 9.14 -10.08 -27.16
N THR A 45 9.92 -9.58 -26.18
CA THR A 45 9.84 -9.98 -24.76
C THR A 45 9.07 -8.95 -23.93
N LEU A 46 8.64 -9.32 -22.72
CA LEU A 46 8.01 -8.38 -21.79
C LEU A 46 8.95 -7.23 -21.38
N SER A 47 10.26 -7.46 -21.40
CA SER A 47 11.27 -6.43 -21.15
C SER A 47 11.26 -5.34 -22.22
N ASP A 48 10.85 -5.65 -23.46
CA ASP A 48 10.74 -4.67 -24.54
C ASP A 48 9.64 -3.64 -24.29
N LEU A 49 8.67 -3.95 -23.41
CA LEU A 49 7.64 -3.00 -22.97
C LEU A 49 8.20 -1.91 -22.04
N ARG A 50 9.38 -2.11 -21.44
CA ARG A 50 10.05 -1.17 -20.51
C ARG A 50 9.15 -0.66 -19.39
N LEU A 51 8.26 -1.51 -18.89
CA LEU A 51 7.42 -1.18 -17.74
C LEU A 51 8.26 -1.18 -16.47
N HIS A 52 7.90 -0.33 -15.51
CA HIS A 52 8.44 -0.47 -14.16
C HIS A 52 7.93 -1.77 -13.54
N THR A 53 8.86 -2.58 -13.03
CA THR A 53 8.56 -3.87 -12.41
C THR A 53 8.61 -3.78 -10.90
N LEU A 54 7.55 -4.20 -10.24
CA LEU A 54 7.49 -4.43 -8.79
C LEU A 54 7.57 -5.93 -8.51
N THR A 55 8.33 -6.30 -7.49
CA THR A 55 8.41 -7.69 -7.00
C THR A 55 8.15 -7.73 -5.50
N PRO A 56 7.61 -8.81 -4.93
CA PRO A 56 7.33 -8.89 -3.49
C PRO A 56 8.57 -8.83 -2.57
N ALA A 57 9.78 -8.75 -3.12
CA ALA A 57 11.02 -8.67 -2.36
C ALA A 57 11.16 -7.31 -1.66
N PRO A 58 11.73 -7.24 -0.44
CA PRO A 58 11.78 -6.00 0.37
C PRO A 58 12.41 -4.78 -0.34
N ALA A 59 13.38 -4.99 -1.22
CA ALA A 59 14.06 -3.90 -1.93
C ALA A 59 13.29 -3.37 -3.15
N ASN A 60 12.43 -4.20 -3.75
CA ASN A 60 11.81 -3.95 -5.06
C ASN A 60 10.27 -3.96 -5.01
N GLY A 61 9.70 -4.05 -3.80
CA GLY A 61 8.24 -4.01 -3.57
C GLY A 61 7.71 -2.59 -3.36
N THR A 62 8.54 -1.56 -3.50
CA THR A 62 8.13 -0.17 -3.35
C THR A 62 8.75 0.67 -4.45
N LEU A 63 7.93 1.51 -5.08
CA LEU A 63 8.32 2.45 -6.12
C LEU A 63 7.81 3.84 -5.77
N ARG A 64 8.74 4.76 -5.55
CA ARG A 64 8.44 6.19 -5.43
C ARG A 64 8.56 6.86 -6.79
N THR A 65 7.48 7.46 -7.26
CA THR A 65 7.43 8.03 -8.61
C THR A 65 6.41 9.16 -8.71
N GLN A 66 6.36 9.81 -9.87
CA GLN A 66 5.33 10.77 -10.22
C GLN A 66 4.39 10.16 -11.25
N LEU A 67 3.10 10.13 -10.93
CA LEU A 67 2.08 9.69 -11.86
C LEU A 67 1.48 10.91 -12.57
N PRO A 68 1.47 10.93 -13.92
CA PRO A 68 0.72 11.95 -14.63
C PRO A 68 -0.77 11.78 -14.30
N ALA A 69 -1.46 12.89 -14.15
CA ALA A 69 -2.90 12.93 -13.92
C ALA A 69 -3.52 13.98 -14.83
N GLN A 70 -4.81 13.85 -15.07
CA GLN A 70 -5.60 14.83 -15.82
C GLN A 70 -6.99 14.93 -15.23
N PHE A 71 -7.72 16.00 -15.55
CA PHE A 71 -9.14 16.05 -15.21
C PHE A 71 -9.91 14.98 -16.00
N PRO A 72 -10.93 14.34 -15.38
CA PRO A 72 -11.84 13.45 -16.07
C PRO A 72 -12.41 14.08 -17.35
N SER A 73 -12.44 13.32 -18.43
CA SER A 73 -13.02 13.70 -19.72
C SER A 73 -13.87 12.55 -20.28
N PRO A 74 -14.76 12.79 -21.25
CA PRO A 74 -15.53 11.71 -21.88
C PRO A 74 -14.66 10.58 -22.44
N GLU A 75 -13.49 10.91 -22.97
CA GLU A 75 -12.53 9.96 -23.54
C GLU A 75 -11.70 9.25 -22.44
N HIS A 76 -11.42 9.95 -21.34
CA HIS A 76 -10.63 9.47 -20.22
C HIS A 76 -11.35 9.74 -18.89
N PRO A 77 -12.40 8.97 -18.57
CA PRO A 77 -13.22 9.23 -17.38
C PRO A 77 -12.45 8.96 -16.08
N GLU A 78 -11.49 8.03 -16.10
CA GLU A 78 -10.62 7.69 -14.95
C GLU A 78 -9.29 8.49 -14.96
N GLY A 79 -9.13 9.43 -15.89
CA GLY A 79 -7.91 10.22 -16.05
C GLY A 79 -6.79 9.49 -16.79
N THR A 80 -5.53 9.80 -16.45
CA THR A 80 -4.35 9.31 -17.19
C THR A 80 -3.96 7.92 -16.71
N VAL A 81 -3.64 7.04 -17.65
CA VAL A 81 -3.29 5.64 -17.35
C VAL A 81 -1.77 5.43 -17.31
N THR A 82 -1.31 4.73 -16.29
CA THR A 82 0.05 4.23 -16.12
C THR A 82 0.03 2.71 -15.98
N TRP A 83 0.97 2.03 -16.65
CA TRP A 83 1.12 0.58 -16.58
C TRP A 83 2.42 0.16 -15.87
N LEU A 84 2.31 -0.85 -15.02
CA LEU A 84 3.42 -1.49 -14.31
C LEU A 84 3.34 -3.01 -14.47
N LEU A 85 4.47 -3.68 -14.28
CA LEU A 85 4.56 -5.14 -14.21
C LEU A 85 4.69 -5.57 -12.76
N LEU A 86 3.88 -6.53 -12.33
CA LEU A 86 4.03 -7.23 -11.05
C LEU A 86 4.63 -8.59 -11.36
N ASP A 87 5.86 -8.84 -10.92
CA ASP A 87 6.61 -10.07 -11.26
C ASP A 87 7.00 -10.85 -10.00
N ASN A 88 7.38 -12.11 -10.19
CA ASN A 88 7.82 -13.03 -9.16
C ASN A 88 6.77 -13.19 -8.03
N LEU A 89 5.50 -13.29 -8.41
CA LEU A 89 4.41 -13.56 -7.49
C LEU A 89 4.40 -15.05 -7.12
N ALA A 90 4.05 -15.38 -5.89
CA ALA A 90 3.77 -16.77 -5.51
C ALA A 90 2.32 -17.14 -5.90
N PRO A 91 2.10 -18.27 -6.59
CA PRO A 91 0.75 -18.72 -6.95
C PRO A 91 -0.13 -18.85 -5.70
N HIS A 92 -1.39 -18.42 -5.82
CA HIS A 92 -2.39 -18.47 -4.75
C HIS A 92 -2.06 -17.67 -3.48
N GLN A 93 -0.93 -16.96 -3.42
CA GLN A 93 -0.66 -16.03 -2.35
C GLN A 93 -1.43 -14.74 -2.59
N ARG A 94 -1.99 -14.18 -1.52
CA ARG A 94 -2.72 -12.91 -1.56
C ARG A 94 -1.74 -11.75 -1.48
N TYR A 95 -1.95 -10.76 -2.33
CA TYR A 95 -1.18 -9.52 -2.39
C TYR A 95 -2.12 -8.33 -2.32
N GLU A 96 -1.59 -7.21 -1.84
CA GLU A 96 -2.25 -5.91 -1.94
C GLU A 96 -1.27 -4.94 -2.58
N VAL A 97 -1.72 -4.23 -3.60
CA VAL A 97 -0.99 -3.08 -4.14
C VAL A 97 -1.68 -1.83 -3.65
N ARG A 98 -0.87 -0.89 -3.12
CA ARG A 98 -1.32 0.40 -2.62
C ARG A 98 -0.65 1.52 -3.41
N VAL A 99 -1.42 2.55 -3.72
CA VAL A 99 -0.90 3.87 -4.10
C VAL A 99 -1.15 4.79 -2.91
N CYS A 100 -0.11 5.46 -2.44
CA CYS A 100 -0.17 6.44 -1.36
C CYS A 100 0.25 7.81 -1.92
N TRP A 101 -0.48 8.88 -1.56
CA TRP A 101 -0.17 10.23 -2.06
C TRP A 101 -0.41 11.30 -0.99
N ALA A 102 0.13 12.50 -1.24
CA ALA A 102 -0.03 13.63 -0.34
C ALA A 102 -1.45 14.20 -0.38
N ALA A 103 -1.99 14.56 0.80
CA ALA A 103 -3.31 15.18 0.94
C ALA A 103 -3.46 16.52 0.20
N THR A 104 -2.34 17.16 -0.14
CA THR A 104 -2.30 18.46 -0.81
C THR A 104 -2.53 18.37 -2.33
N GLN A 105 -2.60 17.16 -2.90
CA GLN A 105 -2.90 16.93 -4.31
C GLN A 105 -4.08 15.94 -4.44
N PRO A 106 -5.33 16.41 -4.24
CA PRO A 106 -6.52 15.56 -4.34
C PRO A 106 -6.59 14.89 -5.72
N THR A 107 -6.52 13.56 -5.72
CA THR A 107 -6.48 12.74 -6.93
C THR A 107 -7.25 11.46 -6.66
N ALA A 108 -8.18 11.14 -7.55
CA ALA A 108 -8.87 9.87 -7.56
C ALA A 108 -8.02 8.85 -8.34
N PHE A 109 -7.71 7.74 -7.70
CA PHE A 109 -6.97 6.64 -8.31
C PHE A 109 -7.89 5.44 -8.55
N THR A 110 -7.67 4.72 -9.64
CA THR A 110 -8.29 3.41 -9.90
C THR A 110 -7.19 2.39 -10.19
N LEU A 111 -7.15 1.30 -9.42
CA LEU A 111 -6.15 0.24 -9.56
C LEU A 111 -6.80 -1.05 -10.05
N THR A 112 -6.31 -1.58 -11.17
CA THR A 112 -6.80 -2.84 -11.73
C THR A 112 -5.63 -3.73 -12.16
N THR A 113 -5.68 -5.01 -11.80
CA THR A 113 -4.68 -6.00 -12.18
C THR A 113 -5.25 -6.94 -13.23
N PHE A 114 -4.45 -7.24 -14.25
CA PHE A 114 -4.83 -8.10 -15.35
C PHE A 114 -3.81 -9.22 -15.57
N PRO A 115 -4.26 -10.47 -15.79
CA PRO A 115 -3.43 -11.51 -16.37
C PRO A 115 -2.90 -11.09 -17.74
N LEU A 116 -1.76 -11.68 -18.13
CA LEU A 116 -1.16 -11.45 -19.43
C LEU A 116 -2.18 -11.74 -20.55
N SER A 117 -2.74 -12.95 -20.61
CA SER A 117 -3.73 -13.31 -21.63
C SER A 117 -4.87 -12.29 -21.77
N THR A 118 -5.44 -11.83 -20.66
CA THR A 118 -6.54 -10.86 -20.66
C THR A 118 -6.18 -9.55 -21.36
N VAL A 119 -4.96 -9.02 -21.16
CA VAL A 119 -4.55 -7.77 -21.83
C VAL A 119 -4.37 -7.97 -23.32
N TRP A 120 -3.84 -9.12 -23.76
CA TRP A 120 -3.60 -9.42 -25.17
C TRP A 120 -4.91 -9.73 -25.91
N ASP A 121 -5.85 -10.38 -25.23
CA ASP A 121 -7.15 -10.76 -25.80
C ASP A 121 -8.14 -9.59 -25.82
N THR A 122 -7.88 -8.50 -25.09
CA THR A 122 -8.79 -7.34 -24.99
C THR A 122 -8.25 -6.14 -25.76
N PRO A 123 -8.86 -5.76 -26.90
CA PRO A 123 -8.36 -4.69 -27.78
C PRO A 123 -8.15 -3.34 -27.08
N SER A 124 -9.04 -2.96 -26.15
CA SER A 124 -8.92 -1.70 -25.42
C SER A 124 -7.73 -1.68 -24.45
N LEU A 125 -7.40 -2.82 -23.83
CA LEU A 125 -6.29 -2.93 -22.88
C LEU A 125 -4.95 -2.92 -23.60
N ILE A 126 -4.80 -3.70 -24.67
CA ILE A 126 -3.55 -3.70 -25.46
C ILE A 126 -3.31 -2.34 -26.12
N THR A 127 -4.37 -1.66 -26.59
CA THR A 127 -4.26 -0.30 -27.14
C THR A 127 -3.80 0.69 -26.09
N SER A 128 -4.37 0.62 -24.87
CA SER A 128 -3.95 1.46 -23.74
C SER A 128 -2.50 1.19 -23.34
N LEU A 129 -2.08 -0.07 -23.27
CA LEU A 129 -0.71 -0.46 -22.95
C LEU A 129 0.27 0.06 -24.01
N HIS A 130 -0.04 -0.12 -25.29
CA HIS A 130 0.77 0.36 -26.40
C HIS A 130 0.90 1.90 -26.41
N ALA A 131 -0.20 2.61 -26.15
CA ALA A 131 -0.16 4.08 -26.04
C ALA A 131 0.77 4.54 -24.92
N TYR A 132 0.71 3.88 -23.76
CA TYR A 132 1.60 4.17 -22.63
C TYR A 132 3.07 3.87 -22.95
N THR A 133 3.39 2.70 -23.51
CA THR A 133 4.78 2.33 -23.83
C THR A 133 5.38 3.21 -24.92
N ALA A 134 4.59 3.59 -25.93
CA ALA A 134 5.03 4.53 -26.97
C ALA A 134 5.37 5.91 -26.39
N ALA A 135 4.52 6.45 -25.50
CA ALA A 135 4.77 7.73 -24.84
C ALA A 135 6.04 7.69 -23.96
N GLN A 136 6.24 6.60 -23.20
CA GLN A 136 7.45 6.38 -22.40
C GLN A 136 8.72 6.31 -23.26
N GLN A 137 8.68 5.62 -24.39
CA GLN A 137 9.82 5.52 -25.30
C GLN A 137 10.23 6.89 -25.88
N GLN A 138 9.26 7.77 -26.16
CA GLN A 138 9.54 9.14 -26.61
C GLN A 138 10.23 9.97 -25.52
N LEU A 139 9.79 9.86 -24.26
CA LEU A 139 10.39 10.54 -23.11
C LEU A 139 11.82 10.04 -22.79
N GLN A 140 12.11 8.78 -23.11
CA GLN A 140 13.40 8.13 -22.86
C GLN A 140 14.40 8.28 -24.02
N GLN A 141 14.05 8.97 -25.11
CA GLN A 141 15.00 9.24 -26.18
C GLN A 141 16.13 10.15 -25.67
N PRO A 142 17.40 9.70 -25.67
CA PRO A 142 18.50 10.60 -25.37
C PRO A 142 18.56 11.69 -26.45
N PRO A 143 19.00 12.93 -26.12
CA PRO A 143 19.43 13.87 -27.15
C PRO A 143 20.49 13.20 -28.04
N PRO A 144 20.61 13.54 -29.33
CA PRO A 144 21.61 12.94 -30.21
C PRO A 144 23.00 13.21 -29.61
N LYS A 145 23.59 12.18 -29.00
CA LYS A 145 24.94 12.26 -28.46
C LYS A 145 25.91 11.99 -29.60
N ALA A 146 26.75 12.98 -29.87
CA ALA A 146 28.01 12.79 -30.57
C ALA A 146 28.83 11.72 -29.85
N ASP A 147 29.56 10.95 -30.66
CA ASP A 147 30.38 9.82 -30.29
C ASP A 147 31.16 10.04 -28.99
N ASP A 148 30.99 9.15 -28.01
CA ASP A 148 32.15 8.76 -27.21
C ASP A 148 32.01 7.34 -26.67
N SER A 149 33.06 6.58 -26.93
CA SER A 149 33.16 5.14 -26.67
C SER A 149 33.78 4.95 -25.30
N THR A 150 33.06 4.42 -24.31
CA THR A 150 33.71 3.71 -23.19
C THR A 150 32.78 2.68 -22.57
N SER A 151 33.07 1.42 -22.89
CA SER A 151 32.49 0.22 -22.29
C SER A 151 32.90 0.09 -20.82
N SER A 152 31.94 -0.19 -19.94
CA SER A 152 32.22 -0.75 -18.61
C SER A 152 31.23 -1.86 -18.30
N THR A 153 31.65 -3.05 -18.69
CA THR A 153 31.19 -4.38 -18.31
C THR A 153 31.06 -4.51 -16.79
N THR A 154 29.89 -4.90 -16.28
CA THR A 154 29.79 -5.60 -14.99
C THR A 154 29.05 -6.91 -15.22
N THR A 155 29.86 -7.95 -15.32
CA THR A 155 29.49 -9.36 -15.43
C THR A 155 28.99 -9.84 -14.07
N THR A 156 27.76 -10.34 -13.99
CA THR A 156 27.38 -11.32 -12.98
C THR A 156 27.01 -12.60 -13.67
N THR A 157 27.95 -13.53 -13.62
CA THR A 157 27.88 -14.90 -14.08
C THR A 157 27.02 -15.71 -13.12
N SER A 158 25.95 -16.33 -13.61
CA SER A 158 25.42 -17.57 -13.06
C SER A 158 24.96 -18.46 -14.21
N THR A 159 25.71 -19.53 -14.35
CA THR A 159 25.61 -20.66 -15.25
C THR A 159 24.33 -21.45 -14.99
N ASP A 160 23.50 -21.71 -15.99
CA ASP A 160 23.26 -23.07 -16.51
C ASP A 160 22.30 -23.06 -17.72
N SER A 161 22.49 -24.06 -18.55
CA SER A 161 22.00 -24.27 -19.91
C SER A 161 20.49 -24.48 -20.05
N SER A 162 19.94 -23.93 -21.14
CA SER A 162 18.62 -24.21 -21.77
C SER A 162 17.42 -23.36 -21.30
N GLU A 163 17.44 -22.05 -21.52
CA GLU A 163 16.27 -21.19 -21.27
C GLU A 163 15.84 -20.45 -22.55
N GLU A 164 15.07 -21.11 -23.42
CA GLU A 164 14.25 -20.41 -24.44
C GLU A 164 12.94 -19.88 -23.81
N GLN A 165 12.60 -20.36 -22.61
CA GLN A 165 11.34 -20.11 -21.93
C GLN A 165 11.57 -19.97 -20.42
N LYS A 166 10.94 -18.97 -19.79
CA LYS A 166 10.94 -18.76 -18.35
C LYS A 166 9.51 -18.92 -17.81
N GLU A 167 9.31 -19.74 -16.78
CA GLU A 167 8.06 -19.73 -16.04
C GLU A 167 8.07 -18.59 -15.02
N ALA A 168 7.10 -17.69 -15.09
CA ALA A 168 6.91 -16.67 -14.06
C ALA A 168 5.43 -16.42 -13.80
N SER A 169 5.10 -16.19 -12.53
CA SER A 169 3.78 -15.73 -12.12
C SER A 169 3.81 -14.21 -12.04
N LEU A 170 3.07 -13.57 -12.95
CA LEU A 170 3.08 -12.13 -13.14
C LEU A 170 1.69 -11.59 -13.51
N LEU A 171 1.51 -10.29 -13.27
CA LEU A 171 0.31 -9.53 -13.61
C LEU A 171 0.70 -8.16 -14.17
N LEU A 172 -0.12 -7.61 -15.05
CA LEU A 172 -0.03 -6.20 -15.42
C LEU A 172 -0.92 -5.38 -14.49
N LEU A 173 -0.37 -4.32 -13.92
CA LEU A 173 -1.09 -3.35 -13.11
C LEU A 173 -1.39 -2.11 -13.94
N ARG A 174 -2.67 -1.75 -14.03
CA ARG A 174 -3.14 -0.48 -14.58
C ARG A 174 -3.51 0.45 -13.43
N ILE A 175 -2.91 1.63 -13.41
CA ILE A 175 -3.25 2.71 -12.49
C ILE A 175 -3.82 3.86 -13.32
N ALA A 176 -5.05 4.26 -13.06
CA ALA A 176 -5.63 5.48 -13.63
C ALA A 176 -5.63 6.58 -12.57
N ALA A 177 -5.23 7.79 -12.95
CA ALA A 177 -5.12 8.94 -12.06
C ALA A 177 -5.91 10.14 -12.62
N ALA A 178 -6.95 10.53 -11.90
CA ALA A 178 -7.80 11.66 -12.21
C ALA A 178 -7.65 12.77 -11.16
N ALA A 179 -7.41 14.00 -11.57
CA ALA A 179 -7.45 15.14 -10.66
C ALA A 179 -8.86 15.31 -10.07
N ASP A 180 -8.95 15.40 -8.75
CA ASP A 180 -10.21 15.50 -8.01
C ASP A 180 -10.25 16.78 -7.15
N TYR A 181 -10.09 17.92 -7.81
CA TYR A 181 -10.16 19.22 -7.17
C TYR A 181 -10.73 20.29 -8.11
N PHE A 182 -11.22 21.37 -7.52
CA PHE A 182 -11.53 22.61 -8.23
C PHE A 182 -10.84 23.77 -7.53
N THR A 183 -10.19 24.63 -8.30
CA THR A 183 -9.45 25.79 -7.78
C THR A 183 -9.67 27.02 -8.64
N THR A 184 -9.52 28.20 -8.05
CA THR A 184 -9.55 29.48 -8.78
C THR A 184 -8.25 29.75 -9.54
N ASN A 185 -7.20 28.97 -9.28
CA ASN A 185 -5.95 29.05 -10.02
C ASN A 185 -6.13 28.46 -11.43
N ALA A 186 -6.25 29.34 -12.43
CA ALA A 186 -6.47 28.96 -13.81
C ALA A 186 -5.37 28.07 -14.39
N SER A 187 -4.12 28.17 -13.92
CA SER A 187 -3.03 27.32 -14.39
C SER A 187 -3.23 25.87 -13.95
N LEU A 188 -3.57 25.66 -12.67
CA LEU A 188 -3.84 24.32 -12.11
C LEU A 188 -5.12 23.67 -12.64
N MET A 189 -6.06 24.47 -13.15
CA MET A 189 -7.27 23.98 -13.83
C MET A 189 -7.04 23.64 -15.31
N ARG A 190 -5.96 24.14 -15.93
CA ARG A 190 -5.61 23.85 -17.33
C ARG A 190 -4.63 22.70 -17.45
N GLU A 191 -3.62 22.69 -16.61
CA GLU A 191 -2.55 21.70 -16.62
C GLU A 191 -2.40 21.13 -15.21
N VAL A 192 -2.71 19.84 -15.11
CA VAL A 192 -2.62 19.11 -13.84
C VAL A 192 -1.17 18.69 -13.64
N PRO A 193 -0.51 19.08 -12.53
CA PRO A 193 0.83 18.62 -12.25
C PRO A 193 0.84 17.11 -11.92
N PRO A 194 1.92 16.38 -12.25
CA PRO A 194 2.08 15.00 -11.80
C PRO A 194 2.00 14.89 -10.27
N VAL A 195 1.48 13.75 -9.81
CA VAL A 195 1.25 13.47 -8.39
C VAL A 195 2.39 12.60 -7.87
N ASP A 196 3.06 13.05 -6.81
CA ASP A 196 4.06 12.24 -6.12
C ASP A 196 3.36 11.09 -5.36
N VAL A 197 3.74 9.86 -5.69
CA VAL A 197 3.15 8.66 -5.10
C VAL A 197 4.21 7.66 -4.64
N ASP A 198 3.84 6.90 -3.63
CA ASP A 198 4.52 5.66 -3.25
C ASP A 198 3.61 4.48 -3.63
N ILE A 199 4.08 3.64 -4.56
CA ILE A 199 3.40 2.42 -4.99
C ILE A 199 4.04 1.24 -4.26
N ILE A 200 3.25 0.47 -3.51
CA ILE A 200 3.75 -0.61 -2.65
C ILE A 200 3.03 -1.92 -2.99
N LEU A 201 3.79 -2.97 -3.31
CA LEU A 201 3.32 -4.34 -3.44
C LEU A 201 3.60 -5.10 -2.14
N ASP A 202 2.56 -5.39 -1.37
CA ASP A 202 2.66 -6.01 -0.05
C ASP A 202 2.08 -7.45 -0.05
N PRO A 203 2.90 -8.48 0.19
CA PRO A 203 2.41 -9.85 0.35
C PRO A 203 1.64 -10.01 1.65
N PHE A 204 0.56 -10.79 1.63
CA PHE A 204 -0.13 -11.18 2.87
C PHE A 204 0.63 -12.33 3.54
N LEU A 205 0.71 -12.24 4.87
CA LEU A 205 1.12 -13.35 5.72
C LEU A 205 -0.11 -14.23 5.99
N PHE A 206 0.02 -15.53 5.70
CA PHE A 206 -1.07 -16.52 5.83
C PHE A 206 -2.36 -16.13 5.08
N ASN A 207 -2.25 -15.32 4.01
CA ASN A 207 -3.39 -14.77 3.24
C ASN A 207 -4.42 -13.97 4.05
N ALA A 208 -4.08 -13.56 5.28
CA ALA A 208 -4.99 -12.86 6.19
C ALA A 208 -4.60 -11.40 6.43
N VAL A 209 -3.31 -11.11 6.65
CA VAL A 209 -2.83 -9.79 7.06
C VAL A 209 -1.68 -9.34 6.16
N PRO A 210 -1.66 -8.09 5.66
CA PRO A 210 -0.52 -7.57 4.92
C PRO A 210 0.76 -7.62 5.77
N ARG A 211 1.89 -8.04 5.18
CA ARG A 211 3.15 -8.22 5.91
C ARG A 211 3.61 -6.91 6.56
N SER A 212 3.44 -5.77 5.88
CA SER A 212 3.81 -4.47 6.44
C SER A 212 3.01 -4.08 7.70
N LEU A 213 1.79 -4.60 7.87
CA LEU A 213 0.94 -4.26 9.02
C LEU A 213 1.38 -4.96 10.31
N VAL A 214 2.10 -6.09 10.20
CA VAL A 214 2.47 -6.93 11.35
C VAL A 214 3.28 -6.15 12.38
N GLY A 215 4.29 -5.38 11.94
CA GLY A 215 5.13 -4.59 12.84
C GLY A 215 4.32 -3.56 13.63
N THR A 216 3.44 -2.84 12.94
CA THR A 216 2.54 -1.84 13.55
C THR A 216 1.57 -2.50 14.55
N ALA A 217 0.97 -3.63 14.19
CA ALA A 217 0.08 -4.36 15.08
C ALA A 217 0.81 -4.85 16.34
N CYS A 218 2.00 -5.44 16.20
CA CYS A 218 2.83 -5.87 17.33
C CYS A 218 3.19 -4.69 18.25
N PHE A 219 3.54 -3.54 17.67
CA PHE A 219 3.84 -2.33 18.44
C PHE A 219 2.63 -1.83 19.23
N ILE A 220 1.46 -1.74 18.60
CA ILE A 220 0.21 -1.31 19.26
C ILE A 220 -0.13 -2.25 20.42
N VAL A 221 0.00 -3.56 20.23
CA VAL A 221 -0.23 -4.56 21.29
C VAL A 221 0.75 -4.35 22.45
N ALA A 222 2.03 -4.14 22.17
CA ALA A 222 3.03 -3.89 23.21
C ALA A 222 2.70 -2.64 24.03
N VAL A 223 2.36 -1.53 23.36
CA VAL A 223 1.95 -0.28 24.01
C VAL A 223 0.69 -0.48 24.86
N ALA A 224 -0.30 -1.21 24.37
CA ALA A 224 -1.54 -1.50 25.10
C ALA A 224 -1.28 -2.31 26.38
N VAL A 225 -0.40 -3.31 26.33
CA VAL A 225 -0.01 -4.11 27.50
C VAL A 225 0.65 -3.23 28.56
N VAL A 226 1.61 -2.38 28.16
CA VAL A 226 2.28 -1.46 29.08
C VAL A 226 1.27 -0.49 29.70
N ALA A 227 0.39 0.11 28.89
CA ALA A 227 -0.63 1.03 29.37
C ALA A 227 -1.59 0.37 30.38
N PHE A 228 -1.97 -0.89 30.15
CA PHE A 228 -2.79 -1.65 31.09
C PHE A 228 -2.11 -1.82 32.46
N PHE A 229 -0.83 -2.19 32.48
CA PHE A 229 -0.08 -2.33 33.74
C PHE A 229 0.08 -0.98 34.46
N VAL A 230 0.36 0.10 33.73
CA VAL A 230 0.45 1.46 34.30
C VAL A 230 -0.88 1.91 34.88
N ALA A 231 -1.99 1.70 34.16
CA ALA A 231 -3.33 2.04 34.64
C ALA A 231 -3.70 1.28 35.91
N ARG A 232 -3.38 -0.03 35.96
CA ARG A 232 -3.62 -0.86 37.15
C ARG A 232 -2.80 -0.39 38.35
N TRP A 233 -1.54 -0.04 38.13
CA TRP A 233 -0.67 0.51 39.16
C TRP A 233 -1.19 1.86 39.69
N ALA A 234 -1.56 2.77 38.80
CA ALA A 234 -2.11 4.07 39.16
C ALA A 234 -3.42 3.95 39.95
N ALA A 235 -4.35 3.09 39.50
CA ALA A 235 -5.61 2.83 40.19
C ALA A 235 -5.37 2.29 41.61
N ALA A 236 -4.41 1.37 41.79
CA ALA A 236 -4.05 0.85 43.11
C ALA A 236 -3.49 1.94 44.04
N ARG A 237 -2.70 2.89 43.51
CA ARG A 237 -2.18 4.04 44.30
C ARG A 237 -3.28 5.01 44.70
N ILE A 238 -4.19 5.34 43.79
CA ILE A 238 -5.33 6.22 44.09
C ILE A 238 -6.24 5.60 45.15
N GLN A 239 -6.57 4.31 45.02
CA GLN A 239 -7.36 3.61 46.03
C GLN A 239 -6.66 3.59 47.40
N GLY A 240 -5.34 3.38 47.43
CA GLY A 240 -4.57 3.46 48.67
C GLY A 240 -4.64 4.84 49.34
N LEU A 241 -4.59 5.92 48.56
CA LEU A 241 -4.72 7.30 49.07
C LEU A 241 -6.13 7.61 49.57
N VAL A 242 -7.17 7.14 48.87
CA VAL A 242 -8.57 7.33 49.29
C VAL A 242 -8.86 6.59 50.60
N VAL A 243 -8.38 5.36 50.75
CA VAL A 243 -8.53 4.59 52.00
C VAL A 243 -7.76 5.26 53.15
N ALA A 244 -6.53 5.73 52.90
CA ALA A 244 -5.75 6.45 53.90
C ALA A 244 -6.39 7.79 54.33
N SER A 245 -7.05 8.50 53.41
CA SER A 245 -7.75 9.76 53.70
C SER A 245 -9.11 9.56 54.39
N GLY A 246 -9.77 8.41 54.20
CA GLY A 246 -11.07 8.10 54.81
C GLY A 246 -10.99 7.54 56.24
N GLY A 247 -9.83 7.03 56.66
CA GLY A 247 -9.63 6.40 57.97
C GLY A 247 -9.30 7.34 59.13
N GLY A 248 -9.07 8.63 58.89
CA GLY A 248 -8.59 9.58 59.93
C GLY A 248 -9.67 10.37 60.69
N GLY A 249 -10.97 10.13 60.43
CA GLY A 249 -12.00 11.13 60.69
C GLY A 249 -12.87 11.03 61.96
N TRP A 250 -12.85 9.95 62.77
CA TRP A 250 -13.85 9.85 63.86
C TRP A 250 -13.42 9.20 65.19
N GLU A 251 -12.24 8.60 65.33
CA GLU A 251 -11.94 7.79 66.54
C GLU A 251 -11.34 8.58 67.74
N GLY A 252 -11.30 9.91 67.69
CA GLY A 252 -10.63 10.73 68.72
C GLY A 252 -11.51 11.56 69.67
N ALA A 253 -12.82 11.70 69.44
CA ALA A 253 -13.59 12.80 70.07
C ALA A 253 -14.54 12.42 71.21
N VAL A 254 -14.63 11.16 71.64
CA VAL A 254 -15.55 10.73 72.73
C VAL A 254 -14.79 10.06 73.87
N LYS A 255 -13.80 10.75 74.44
CA LYS A 255 -13.25 10.36 75.75
C LYS A 255 -12.70 11.56 76.50
N LYS A 256 -13.57 12.54 76.79
CA LYS A 256 -13.36 13.55 77.84
C LYS A 256 -14.65 14.38 78.03
N ARG A 257 -15.57 13.88 78.87
CA ARG A 257 -16.30 14.71 79.83
C ARG A 257 -16.52 13.87 81.08
N GLN A 258 -15.82 14.31 82.13
CA GLN A 258 -16.15 14.04 83.52
C GLN A 258 -17.52 14.65 83.84
#